data_AF-A0A924TZN0-F1
#
_entry.id   AF-A0A924TZN0-F1
#
_cell.length_a   1.000
_cell.length_b   1.000
_cell.length_c   1.000
_cell.angle_alpha   90.00
_cell.angle_beta   90.00
_cell.angle_gamma   90.00
#
_symmetry.space_group_name_H-M   'P 1'
#
loop_
_entity.id
_entity.type
_entity.pdbx_description
1 polymer ?
#
loop_
_entity_poly.entity_id
_entity_poly.type
_entity_poly.pdbx_seq_one_letter_code
_entity_poly.pdbx_strand_id
1 'polypeptide(L)'
;MQLVLQTGLGLQPAFVWATIGPAPRLFAFSGHGSEIFIENGWQSSRAALEARQLTAQKAVLRDMALSLRHPLPGLSDLHGHVGRREGSLNLAAGVTTVRGMGNPTLQGMLDETAAGTLLSPPIVRCGLLDGKSPFSSSFGFTISTLAEARDAVDWSARRGYPQLKIYNSFPKDLLRETVACAYACAHRRGMRVSGHVPAFMRVEEVVEQGFDEIQHIHQLLLDFLVTPTTDTRAVERFRLPADKRAGLDFDSRPVPDFIALSGRYQTVIDPTLDTFDFIQQRDGEMSAPCAAVADHLPPDIQRGLRVGEFPIPDDATAERYRALHAKVVDFVGRLYRAGVPLVAGTDACAGITLAGELAFCVQAGLAPRQVLQIATLNGATHTRTLAVSAWPCQRGQAGRPDARRW
;
A
#
# COMPACT_ATOMS: atom_id res chain seq x y z
N MET A 1 13.94 42.02 29.59
CA MET A 1 14.52 41.30 28.44
C MET A 1 13.41 40.56 27.74
N GLN A 2 13.46 40.45 26.43
CA GLN A 2 12.52 39.68 25.62
C GLN A 2 13.28 38.69 24.74
N LEU A 3 12.64 37.55 24.48
CA LEU A 3 13.10 36.58 23.50
C LEU A 3 12.39 36.88 22.18
N VAL A 4 13.16 37.06 21.11
CA VAL A 4 12.64 37.42 19.79
C VAL A 4 12.95 36.30 18.81
N LEU A 5 11.93 35.82 18.12
CA LEU A 5 12.07 34.88 17.01
C LEU A 5 12.56 35.64 15.77
N GLN A 6 13.63 35.14 15.16
CA GLN A 6 14.10 35.62 13.87
C GLN A 6 13.52 34.73 12.76
N THR A 7 12.67 35.31 11.93
CA THR A 7 12.05 34.64 10.77
C THR A 7 12.81 34.95 9.48
N GLY A 8 12.69 34.09 8.45
CA GLY A 8 13.26 34.35 7.12
C GLY A 8 14.68 33.79 6.87
N LEU A 9 15.26 33.07 7.84
CA LEU A 9 16.54 32.37 7.70
C LEU A 9 16.34 30.86 7.84
N GLY A 10 16.09 30.16 6.72
CA GLY A 10 15.97 28.71 6.69
C GLY A 10 14.72 28.14 7.40
N LEU A 11 14.73 26.83 7.65
CA LEU A 11 13.62 26.09 8.28
C LEU A 11 13.79 25.92 9.81
N GLN A 12 14.89 26.42 10.37
CA GLN A 12 15.17 26.31 11.80
C GLN A 12 14.83 27.63 12.51
N PRO A 13 13.99 27.61 13.56
CA PRO A 13 13.69 28.81 14.33
C PRO A 13 14.95 29.28 15.09
N ALA A 14 15.40 30.50 14.78
CA ALA A 14 16.52 31.16 15.44
C ALA A 14 15.99 32.22 16.42
N PHE A 15 16.67 32.37 17.55
CA PHE A 15 16.23 33.30 18.60
C PHE A 15 17.36 34.21 19.06
N VAL A 16 16.99 35.44 19.40
CA VAL A 16 17.87 36.43 20.04
C VAL A 16 17.21 36.98 21.31
N TRP A 17 18.01 37.25 22.33
CA TRP A 17 17.57 37.98 23.51
C TRP A 17 17.85 39.46 23.32
N ALA A 18 16.83 40.28 23.46
CA ALA A 18 16.93 41.74 23.36
C ALA A 18 16.49 42.43 24.66
N THR A 19 17.06 43.60 24.94
CA THR A 19 16.52 44.49 25.97
C THR A 19 15.14 45.02 25.57
N ILE A 20 14.36 45.44 26.57
CA ILE A 20 13.07 46.12 26.37
C ILE A 20 13.29 47.58 26.75
N GLY A 21 12.86 48.52 25.92
CA GLY A 21 13.03 49.96 26.16
C GLY A 21 13.04 50.77 24.87
N PRO A 22 13.26 52.11 24.94
CA PRO A 22 13.23 53.01 23.79
C PRO A 22 14.37 52.78 22.78
N ALA A 23 15.44 52.07 23.18
CA ALA A 23 16.54 51.65 22.32
C ALA A 23 16.87 50.17 22.61
N PRO A 24 16.11 49.21 22.05
CA PRO A 24 16.36 47.79 22.26
C PRO A 24 17.68 47.38 21.60
N ARG A 25 18.46 46.53 22.28
CA ARG A 25 19.73 46.01 21.79
C ARG A 25 19.86 44.53 22.05
N LEU A 26 20.74 43.88 21.29
CA LEU A 26 21.11 42.48 21.52
C LEU A 26 21.74 42.34 22.91
N PHE A 27 21.31 41.33 23.64
CA PHE A 27 21.76 41.01 24.99
C PHE A 27 22.39 39.62 25.07
N ALA A 28 21.76 38.65 24.42
CA ALA A 28 22.30 37.31 24.30
C ALA A 28 21.87 36.65 23.00
N PHE A 29 22.70 35.73 22.50
CA PHE A 29 22.44 34.90 21.35
C PHE A 29 23.04 33.52 21.59
N SER A 30 22.29 32.47 21.26
CA SER A 30 22.76 31.09 21.29
C SER A 30 22.60 30.49 19.90
N GLY A 31 23.74 30.18 19.28
CA GLY A 31 23.82 29.53 17.96
C GLY A 31 23.68 28.00 18.06
N HIS A 32 23.72 27.33 16.90
CA HIS A 32 23.75 25.86 16.85
C HIS A 32 25.19 25.38 17.12
N GLY A 33 25.36 24.48 18.09
CA GLY A 33 26.66 24.20 18.71
C GLY A 33 26.83 25.04 19.98
N SER A 34 27.59 24.55 20.95
CA SER A 34 27.65 24.97 22.36
C SER A 34 28.02 26.45 22.67
N GLU A 35 27.99 27.33 21.68
CA GLU A 35 28.38 28.74 21.75
C GLU A 35 27.21 29.64 22.12
N ILE A 36 27.42 30.41 23.19
CA ILE A 36 26.48 31.44 23.65
C ILE A 36 27.24 32.74 23.84
N PHE A 37 26.73 33.79 23.22
CA PHE A 37 27.13 35.15 23.46
C PHE A 37 26.14 35.74 24.47
N ILE A 38 26.66 36.24 25.58
CA ILE A 38 25.88 36.93 26.61
C ILE A 38 26.65 38.17 27.03
N GLU A 39 25.93 39.25 27.30
CA GLU A 39 26.53 40.48 27.79
C GLU A 39 27.37 40.24 29.06
N ASN A 40 28.51 40.93 29.14
CA ASN A 40 29.43 40.79 30.26
C ASN A 40 28.73 41.13 31.60
N GLY A 41 29.00 40.33 32.63
CA GLY A 41 28.37 40.45 33.95
C GLY A 41 27.09 39.62 34.14
N TRP A 42 26.58 38.98 33.08
CA TRP A 42 25.34 38.21 33.11
C TRP A 42 25.52 36.69 32.91
N GLN A 43 26.76 36.20 32.93
CA GLN A 43 27.11 34.80 32.65
C GLN A 43 26.32 33.80 33.53
N SER A 44 26.00 34.15 34.77
CA SER A 44 25.20 33.34 35.70
C SER A 44 23.75 33.10 35.21
N SER A 45 23.24 33.94 34.31
CA SER A 45 21.89 33.82 33.74
C SER A 45 21.81 32.85 32.57
N ARG A 46 22.95 32.31 32.10
CA ARG A 46 23.04 31.43 30.92
C ARG A 46 22.00 30.31 30.94
N ALA A 47 21.99 29.49 31.99
CA ALA A 47 21.12 28.31 32.07
C ALA A 47 19.62 28.69 32.02
N ALA A 48 19.24 29.82 32.63
CA ALA A 48 17.87 30.31 32.63
C ALA A 48 17.43 30.80 31.24
N LEU A 49 18.33 31.45 30.50
CA LEU A 49 18.08 31.92 29.14
C LEU A 49 18.00 30.74 28.16
N GLU A 50 18.93 29.77 28.26
CA GLU A 50 18.91 28.53 27.46
C GLU A 50 17.60 27.75 27.67
N ALA A 51 17.17 27.54 28.91
CA ALA A 51 15.94 26.80 29.22
C ALA A 51 14.68 27.47 28.63
N ARG A 52 14.61 28.81 28.71
CA ARG A 52 13.50 29.60 28.14
C ARG A 52 13.52 29.56 26.60
N GLN A 53 14.71 29.70 26.01
CA GLN A 53 14.88 29.63 24.56
C GLN A 53 14.50 28.23 24.03
N LEU A 54 14.95 27.15 24.68
CA LEU A 54 14.60 25.78 24.30
C LEU A 54 13.09 25.53 24.37
N THR A 55 12.42 26.08 25.39
CA THR A 55 10.96 26.00 25.53
C THR A 55 10.25 26.70 24.37
N ALA A 56 10.67 27.93 24.05
CA ALA A 56 10.12 28.69 22.93
C ALA A 56 10.40 28.01 21.57
N GLN A 57 11.61 27.46 21.39
CA GLN A 57 11.98 26.73 20.18
C GLN A 57 11.11 25.49 19.98
N LYS A 58 10.88 24.70 21.03
CA LYS A 58 9.96 23.55 20.99
C LYS A 58 8.53 23.98 20.66
N ALA A 59 8.06 25.10 21.21
CA ALA A 59 6.72 25.62 20.93
C ALA A 59 6.58 26.05 19.46
N VAL A 60 7.52 26.85 18.93
CA VAL A 60 7.50 27.28 17.53
C VAL A 60 7.60 26.10 16.57
N LEU A 61 8.49 25.13 16.82
CA LEU A 61 8.58 23.92 16.01
C LEU A 61 7.27 23.10 16.03
N ARG A 62 6.63 22.99 17.20
CA ARG A 62 5.33 22.34 17.34
C ARG A 62 4.24 23.07 16.55
N ASP A 63 4.18 24.39 16.66
CA ASP A 63 3.16 25.20 15.98
C ASP A 63 3.38 25.20 14.46
N MET A 64 4.63 25.28 13.99
CA MET A 64 4.98 25.10 12.58
C MET A 64 4.59 23.70 12.10
N ALA A 65 4.86 22.65 12.87
CA ALA A 65 4.42 21.31 12.52
C ALA A 65 2.89 21.19 12.46
N LEU A 66 2.16 21.88 13.35
CA LEU A 66 0.70 21.91 13.38
C LEU A 66 0.09 22.73 12.23
N SER A 67 0.74 23.81 11.79
CA SER A 67 0.25 24.65 10.71
C SER A 67 0.59 24.11 9.33
N LEU A 68 1.73 23.42 9.20
CA LEU A 68 2.19 22.80 7.95
C LEU A 68 1.63 21.40 7.73
N ARG A 69 1.16 20.71 8.78
CA ARG A 69 0.56 19.39 8.61
C ARG A 69 -0.82 19.50 7.97
N HIS A 70 -1.05 18.67 6.96
CA HIS A 70 -2.40 18.32 6.52
C HIS A 70 -2.73 16.95 7.14
N PRO A 71 -3.56 16.91 8.21
CA PRO A 71 -3.87 15.65 8.87
C PRO A 71 -4.62 14.73 7.89
N LEU A 72 -4.04 13.57 7.62
CA LEU A 72 -4.67 12.49 6.87
C LEU A 72 -4.80 11.29 7.82
N PRO A 73 -5.89 10.51 7.75
CA PRO A 73 -5.88 9.15 8.27
C PRO A 73 -4.67 8.40 7.69
N GLY A 74 -4.03 7.55 8.49
CA GLY A 74 -2.87 6.81 7.98
C GLY A 74 -3.25 5.90 6.82
N LEU A 75 -2.29 5.70 5.91
CA LEU A 75 -2.50 4.96 4.66
C LEU A 75 -2.59 3.46 4.91
N SER A 76 -3.24 2.76 4.00
CA SER A 76 -3.35 1.31 3.98
C SER A 76 -2.71 0.76 2.71
N ASP A 77 -1.76 -0.17 2.86
CA ASP A 77 -1.27 -1.00 1.77
C ASP A 77 -1.96 -2.37 1.86
N LEU A 78 -2.80 -2.68 0.89
CA LEU A 78 -3.61 -3.89 0.90
C LEU A 78 -2.90 -5.09 0.24
N HIS A 79 -1.65 -4.97 -0.18
CA HIS A 79 -0.91 -6.10 -0.75
C HIS A 79 0.56 -6.08 -0.34
N GLY A 80 0.83 -6.35 0.94
CA GLY A 80 2.19 -6.38 1.47
C GLY A 80 2.67 -7.79 1.78
N HIS A 81 3.91 -8.12 1.40
CA HIS A 81 4.67 -9.23 1.97
C HIS A 81 5.53 -8.71 3.11
N VAL A 82 5.05 -8.88 4.35
CA VAL A 82 5.58 -8.12 5.51
C VAL A 82 6.37 -9.02 6.47
N GLY A 83 7.54 -8.54 6.89
CA GLY A 83 8.27 -8.97 8.08
C GLY A 83 8.58 -7.78 9.00
N ARG A 84 9.46 -7.98 10.00
CA ARG A 84 9.80 -6.93 11.00
C ARG A 84 10.35 -5.67 10.35
N ARG A 85 11.23 -5.82 9.35
CA ARG A 85 11.84 -4.71 8.62
C ARG A 85 10.80 -3.93 7.83
N GLU A 86 9.98 -4.64 7.07
CA GLU A 86 8.94 -4.06 6.21
C GLU A 86 7.87 -3.36 7.07
N GLY A 87 7.58 -3.88 8.25
CA GLY A 87 6.73 -3.22 9.25
C GLY A 87 7.22 -1.81 9.59
N SER A 88 8.49 -1.67 9.95
CA SER A 88 9.08 -0.36 10.27
C SER A 88 9.09 0.58 9.06
N LEU A 89 9.41 0.08 7.87
CA LEU A 89 9.45 0.87 6.63
C LEU A 89 8.08 1.41 6.24
N ASN A 90 7.04 0.58 6.36
CA ASN A 90 5.66 1.00 6.10
C ASN A 90 5.24 2.15 7.03
N LEU A 91 5.53 2.06 8.33
CA LEU A 91 5.24 3.17 9.26
C LEU A 91 6.00 4.45 8.91
N ALA A 92 7.28 4.35 8.53
CA ALA A 92 8.08 5.51 8.12
C ALA A 92 7.48 6.22 6.89
N ALA A 93 6.78 5.48 6.03
CA ALA A 93 6.09 6.01 4.85
C ALA A 93 4.63 6.45 5.12
N GLY A 94 4.18 6.46 6.38
CA GLY A 94 2.81 6.83 6.74
C GLY A 94 1.76 5.73 6.50
N VAL A 95 2.20 4.50 6.21
CA VAL A 95 1.33 3.32 6.12
C VAL A 95 1.08 2.77 7.51
N THR A 96 -0.16 2.93 7.99
CA THR A 96 -0.58 2.54 9.34
C THR A 96 -1.49 1.32 9.34
N THR A 97 -1.71 0.68 8.20
CA THR A 97 -2.39 -0.62 8.10
C THR A 97 -1.81 -1.35 6.91
N VAL A 98 -1.46 -2.62 7.08
CA VAL A 98 -1.00 -3.45 5.96
C VAL A 98 -1.78 -4.74 5.94
N ARG A 99 -2.29 -5.15 4.78
CA ARG A 99 -2.78 -6.52 4.60
C ARG A 99 -1.61 -7.41 4.19
N GLY A 100 -1.18 -8.25 5.11
CA GLY A 100 -0.07 -9.19 4.93
C GLY A 100 -0.51 -10.40 4.11
N MET A 101 -0.07 -10.49 2.85
CA MET A 101 -0.40 -11.56 1.93
C MET A 101 0.49 -12.79 2.14
N GLY A 102 -0.09 -13.93 2.50
CA GLY A 102 0.63 -15.20 2.53
C GLY A 102 1.80 -15.22 3.50
N ASN A 103 1.49 -15.37 4.80
CA ASN A 103 2.52 -15.65 5.80
C ASN A 103 1.93 -16.38 7.02
N PRO A 104 2.20 -17.70 7.17
CA PRO A 104 1.68 -18.48 8.29
C PRO A 104 2.45 -18.24 9.60
N THR A 105 3.59 -17.54 9.59
CA THR A 105 4.50 -17.41 10.75
C THR A 105 4.53 -16.01 11.38
N LEU A 106 3.59 -15.12 11.04
CA LEU A 106 3.56 -13.74 11.56
C LEU A 106 3.20 -13.58 13.04
N GLN A 107 2.74 -14.63 13.73
CA GLN A 107 2.15 -14.48 15.07
C GLN A 107 3.09 -13.76 16.06
N GLY A 108 4.36 -14.14 16.12
CA GLY A 108 5.31 -13.48 17.02
C GLY A 108 5.52 -12.00 16.70
N MET A 109 5.47 -11.61 15.43
CA MET A 109 5.53 -10.19 15.04
C MET A 109 4.32 -9.40 15.55
N LEU A 110 3.13 -10.00 15.46
CA LEU A 110 1.90 -9.39 15.93
C LEU A 110 1.91 -9.23 17.46
N ASP A 111 2.41 -10.24 18.17
CA ASP A 111 2.49 -10.21 19.63
C ASP A 111 3.46 -9.12 20.10
N GLU A 112 4.62 -8.98 19.47
CA GLU A 112 5.57 -7.88 19.74
C GLU A 112 4.99 -6.49 19.42
N THR A 113 4.27 -6.38 18.29
CA THR A 113 3.61 -5.12 17.90
C THR A 113 2.54 -4.73 18.92
N ALA A 114 1.72 -5.69 19.35
CA ALA A 114 0.69 -5.49 20.36
C ALA A 114 1.28 -5.16 21.74
N ALA A 115 2.44 -5.72 22.08
CA ALA A 115 3.19 -5.40 23.29
C ALA A 115 3.92 -4.06 23.23
N GLY A 116 3.94 -3.39 22.07
CA GLY A 116 4.68 -2.14 21.86
C GLY A 116 6.19 -2.30 21.83
N THR A 117 6.70 -3.53 21.64
CA THR A 117 8.14 -3.83 21.57
C THR A 117 8.67 -3.87 20.14
N LEU A 118 7.78 -3.92 19.14
CA LEU A 118 8.09 -3.76 17.73
C LEU A 118 7.31 -2.60 17.13
N LEU A 119 8.01 -1.69 16.45
CA LEU A 119 7.41 -0.60 15.70
C LEU A 119 6.92 -1.11 14.34
N SER A 120 5.63 -1.41 14.23
CA SER A 120 5.02 -1.93 13.00
C SER A 120 3.56 -1.48 12.91
N PRO A 121 2.97 -1.27 11.71
CA PRO A 121 1.55 -1.00 11.64
C PRO A 121 0.77 -2.27 12.02
N PRO A 122 -0.49 -2.16 12.47
CA PRO A 122 -1.40 -3.29 12.50
C PRO A 122 -1.40 -4.06 11.17
N ILE A 123 -1.07 -5.36 11.25
CA ILE A 123 -1.09 -6.25 10.09
C ILE A 123 -2.38 -7.05 10.08
N VAL A 124 -3.14 -6.89 9.00
CA VAL A 124 -4.34 -7.65 8.70
C VAL A 124 -3.91 -8.89 7.93
N ARG A 125 -3.97 -10.05 8.56
CA ARG A 125 -3.43 -11.29 7.97
C ARG A 125 -4.33 -11.82 6.85
N CYS A 126 -3.73 -12.20 5.73
CA CYS A 126 -4.39 -12.92 4.66
C CYS A 126 -3.70 -14.28 4.49
N GLY A 127 -4.49 -15.36 4.53
CA GLY A 127 -3.98 -16.71 4.28
C GLY A 127 -3.61 -16.86 2.80
N LEU A 128 -2.79 -17.84 2.46
CA LEU A 128 -2.54 -18.20 1.06
C LEU A 128 -2.72 -19.70 0.90
N LEU A 129 -3.47 -20.09 -0.12
CA LEU A 129 -3.79 -21.46 -0.46
C LEU A 129 -3.56 -21.67 -1.96
N ASP A 130 -2.73 -22.66 -2.28
CA ASP A 130 -2.38 -23.01 -3.65
C ASP A 130 -2.48 -24.52 -3.86
N GLY A 131 -2.56 -24.96 -5.12
CA GLY A 131 -2.50 -26.39 -5.45
C GLY A 131 -1.06 -26.88 -5.55
N LYS A 132 -0.77 -28.10 -5.09
CA LYS A 132 0.53 -28.77 -5.29
C LYS A 132 0.78 -28.96 -6.78
N SER A 133 1.84 -28.34 -7.28
CA SER A 133 2.32 -28.40 -8.65
C SER A 133 3.79 -27.94 -8.70
N PRO A 134 4.50 -28.14 -9.82
CA PRO A 134 5.83 -27.54 -10.03
C PRO A 134 5.86 -25.99 -9.97
N PHE A 135 4.69 -25.34 -10.02
CA PHE A 135 4.52 -23.89 -10.02
C PHE A 135 3.92 -23.36 -8.70
N SER A 136 3.80 -24.20 -7.67
CA SER A 136 3.21 -23.80 -6.40
C SER A 136 3.96 -22.65 -5.72
N SER A 137 3.21 -21.76 -5.10
CA SER A 137 3.76 -20.78 -4.16
C SER A 137 4.22 -21.46 -2.86
N SER A 138 5.32 -20.96 -2.29
CA SER A 138 5.83 -21.36 -0.97
C SER A 138 5.39 -20.44 0.18
N PHE A 139 4.58 -19.40 -0.11
CA PHE A 139 4.15 -18.40 0.87
C PHE A 139 2.95 -18.83 1.73
N GLY A 140 2.41 -20.04 1.52
CA GLY A 140 1.22 -20.52 2.20
C GLY A 140 1.07 -22.04 2.18
N PHE A 141 -0.18 -22.51 2.27
CA PHE A 141 -0.49 -23.94 2.21
C PHE A 141 -0.56 -24.41 0.75
N THR A 142 -0.04 -25.60 0.49
CA THR A 142 -0.22 -26.30 -0.79
C THR A 142 -1.09 -27.54 -0.59
N ILE A 143 -2.12 -27.70 -1.43
CA ILE A 143 -3.12 -28.76 -1.29
C ILE A 143 -3.27 -29.58 -2.57
N SER A 144 -3.75 -30.81 -2.43
CA SER A 144 -4.16 -31.69 -3.54
C SER A 144 -5.62 -32.14 -3.41
N THR A 145 -6.21 -31.99 -2.22
CA THR A 145 -7.56 -32.51 -1.91
C THR A 145 -8.43 -31.46 -1.23
N LEU A 146 -9.76 -31.65 -1.31
CA LEU A 146 -10.71 -30.81 -0.59
C LEU A 146 -10.52 -30.88 0.93
N ALA A 147 -10.12 -32.03 1.47
CA ALA A 147 -9.87 -32.19 2.91
C ALA A 147 -8.72 -31.28 3.38
N GLU A 148 -7.60 -31.28 2.66
CA GLU A 148 -6.48 -30.39 2.96
C GLU A 148 -6.87 -28.90 2.80
N ALA A 149 -7.71 -28.56 1.82
CA ALA A 149 -8.21 -27.20 1.63
C ALA A 149 -9.08 -26.75 2.83
N ARG A 150 -9.97 -27.63 3.33
CA ARG A 150 -10.79 -27.38 4.53
C ARG A 150 -9.92 -27.22 5.77
N ASP A 151 -8.90 -28.05 5.94
CA ASP A 151 -7.96 -27.94 7.07
C ASP A 151 -7.22 -26.60 7.07
N ALA A 152 -6.79 -26.12 5.89
CA ALA A 152 -6.14 -24.82 5.74
C ALA A 152 -7.10 -23.65 6.05
N VAL A 153 -8.35 -23.74 5.58
CA VAL A 153 -9.43 -22.79 5.92
C VAL A 153 -9.66 -22.74 7.43
N ASP A 154 -9.81 -23.90 8.07
CA ASP A 154 -10.04 -24.01 9.51
C ASP A 154 -8.85 -23.53 10.34
N TRP A 155 -7.62 -23.80 9.88
CA TRP A 155 -6.40 -23.31 10.50
C TRP A 155 -6.38 -21.77 10.51
N SER A 156 -6.72 -21.16 9.38
CA SER A 156 -6.74 -19.71 9.18
C SER A 156 -7.85 -19.04 10.00
N ALA A 157 -9.06 -19.60 9.96
CA ALA A 157 -10.22 -19.10 10.71
C ALA A 157 -10.00 -19.16 12.23
N ARG A 158 -9.43 -20.26 12.75
CA ARG A 158 -9.10 -20.40 14.18
C ARG A 158 -8.09 -19.37 14.66
N ARG A 159 -7.21 -18.91 13.77
CA ARG A 159 -6.20 -17.88 14.07
C ARG A 159 -6.69 -16.47 13.78
N GLY A 160 -7.92 -16.29 13.30
CA GLY A 160 -8.52 -14.98 13.08
C GLY A 160 -8.02 -14.29 11.82
N TYR A 161 -7.66 -15.03 10.78
CA TYR A 161 -7.39 -14.48 9.46
C TYR A 161 -8.75 -14.06 8.84
N PRO A 162 -8.97 -12.77 8.52
CA PRO A 162 -10.22 -12.32 7.90
C PRO A 162 -10.33 -12.63 6.41
N GLN A 163 -9.26 -13.12 5.78
CA GLN A 163 -9.21 -13.35 4.34
C GLN A 163 -8.32 -14.54 3.96
N LEU A 164 -8.69 -15.22 2.87
CA LEU A 164 -7.94 -16.30 2.23
C LEU A 164 -7.63 -15.94 0.77
N LYS A 165 -6.36 -15.92 0.38
CA LYS A 165 -5.86 -15.75 -1.00
C LYS A 165 -5.76 -17.12 -1.69
N ILE A 166 -6.48 -17.31 -2.79
CA ILE A 166 -6.33 -18.44 -3.71
C ILE A 166 -5.26 -18.08 -4.76
N TYR A 167 -4.43 -19.04 -5.15
CA TYR A 167 -3.32 -18.82 -6.07
C TYR A 167 -3.39 -19.66 -7.36
N ASN A 168 -2.46 -19.43 -8.28
CA ASN A 168 -2.57 -19.88 -9.68
C ASN A 168 -2.69 -21.39 -9.87
N SER A 169 -2.07 -22.20 -9.01
CA SER A 169 -2.08 -23.68 -9.14
C SER A 169 -3.27 -24.33 -8.46
N PHE A 170 -4.16 -23.55 -7.84
CA PHE A 170 -5.32 -24.09 -7.14
C PHE A 170 -6.21 -24.94 -8.06
N PRO A 171 -6.61 -26.17 -7.67
CA PRO A 171 -7.41 -27.02 -8.53
C PRO A 171 -8.83 -26.46 -8.69
N LYS A 172 -9.21 -26.13 -9.93
CA LYS A 172 -10.51 -25.50 -10.26
C LYS A 172 -11.72 -26.25 -9.69
N ASP A 173 -11.67 -27.58 -9.68
CA ASP A 173 -12.78 -28.45 -9.23
C ASP A 173 -12.98 -28.42 -7.71
N LEU A 174 -12.05 -27.82 -6.95
CA LEU A 174 -12.15 -27.67 -5.50
C LEU A 174 -12.58 -26.26 -5.09
N LEU A 175 -12.70 -25.33 -6.03
CA LEU A 175 -12.83 -23.90 -5.73
C LEU A 175 -14.16 -23.61 -5.05
N ARG A 176 -15.28 -24.04 -5.63
CA ARG A 176 -16.63 -23.80 -5.13
C ARG A 176 -16.79 -24.28 -3.70
N GLU A 177 -16.38 -25.50 -3.40
CA GLU A 177 -16.49 -26.10 -2.07
C GLU A 177 -15.53 -25.44 -1.07
N THR A 178 -14.35 -25.00 -1.53
CA THR A 178 -13.38 -24.28 -0.69
C THR A 178 -13.89 -22.89 -0.33
N VAL A 179 -14.45 -22.16 -1.30
CA VAL A 179 -15.10 -20.86 -1.07
C VAL A 179 -16.30 -21.02 -0.15
N ALA A 180 -17.17 -21.99 -0.41
CA ALA A 180 -18.29 -22.30 0.47
C ALA A 180 -17.82 -22.66 1.89
N CYS A 181 -16.71 -23.39 2.04
CA CYS A 181 -16.11 -23.69 3.33
C CYS A 181 -15.58 -22.42 4.01
N ALA A 182 -14.90 -21.54 3.29
CA ALA A 182 -14.39 -20.27 3.82
C ALA A 182 -15.53 -19.40 4.38
N TYR A 183 -16.65 -19.31 3.66
CA TYR A 183 -17.86 -18.62 4.13
C TYR A 183 -18.53 -19.35 5.31
N ALA A 184 -18.69 -20.66 5.24
CA ALA A 184 -19.40 -21.46 6.24
C ALA A 184 -18.64 -21.60 7.57
N CYS A 185 -17.34 -21.91 7.54
CA CYS A 185 -16.48 -21.94 8.73
C CYS A 185 -16.42 -20.57 9.42
N ALA A 186 -16.75 -19.51 8.68
CA ALA A 186 -16.86 -18.16 9.16
C ALA A 186 -18.31 -17.68 9.33
N HIS A 187 -19.34 -18.51 9.49
CA HIS A 187 -20.69 -18.02 9.86
C HIS A 187 -20.73 -17.20 11.17
N ARG A 188 -19.67 -17.22 11.97
CA ARG A 188 -19.46 -16.28 13.11
C ARG A 188 -18.55 -15.07 12.81
N ARG A 189 -17.85 -15.00 11.67
CA ARG A 189 -16.75 -14.04 11.40
C ARG A 189 -16.56 -13.56 9.93
N GLY A 190 -17.28 -14.12 8.95
CA GLY A 190 -17.30 -13.77 7.52
C GLY A 190 -15.92 -13.66 6.85
N MET A 191 -15.14 -14.73 6.75
CA MET A 191 -13.84 -14.70 6.06
C MET A 191 -14.05 -14.44 4.56
N ARG A 192 -13.30 -13.48 4.02
CA ARG A 192 -13.33 -13.12 2.60
C ARG A 192 -12.48 -14.11 1.79
N VAL A 193 -12.86 -14.36 0.55
CA VAL A 193 -12.01 -15.05 -0.42
C VAL A 193 -11.55 -14.07 -1.47
N SER A 194 -10.25 -14.08 -1.77
CA SER A 194 -9.70 -13.35 -2.89
C SER A 194 -8.65 -14.18 -3.57
N GLY A 195 -8.09 -13.69 -4.67
CA GLY A 195 -6.90 -14.31 -5.19
C GLY A 195 -6.51 -13.88 -6.57
N HIS A 196 -5.62 -14.70 -7.11
CA HIS A 196 -5.46 -14.82 -8.55
C HIS A 196 -6.64 -15.61 -9.10
N VAL A 197 -6.85 -15.50 -10.40
CA VAL A 197 -7.70 -16.46 -11.12
C VAL A 197 -6.88 -17.74 -11.30
N PRO A 198 -7.33 -18.90 -10.78
CA PRO A 198 -6.62 -20.15 -10.99
C PRO A 198 -6.44 -20.46 -12.48
N ALA A 199 -5.39 -21.19 -12.83
CA ALA A 199 -5.18 -21.57 -14.22
C ALA A 199 -6.38 -22.33 -14.80
N PHE A 200 -6.61 -22.17 -16.10
CA PHE A 200 -7.73 -22.75 -16.83
C PHE A 200 -9.12 -22.23 -16.42
N MET A 201 -9.18 -21.11 -15.70
CA MET A 201 -10.43 -20.41 -15.33
C MET A 201 -10.43 -18.97 -15.84
N ARG A 202 -11.63 -18.40 -15.95
CA ARG A 202 -11.90 -16.98 -16.18
C ARG A 202 -12.38 -16.27 -14.92
N VAL A 203 -12.34 -14.94 -14.95
CA VAL A 203 -12.79 -14.07 -13.86
C VAL A 203 -14.26 -14.33 -13.53
N GLU A 204 -15.11 -14.46 -14.55
CA GLU A 204 -16.54 -14.79 -14.37
C GLU A 204 -16.74 -16.03 -13.49
N GLU A 205 -15.98 -17.10 -13.74
CA GLU A 205 -16.11 -18.35 -13.02
C GLU A 205 -15.73 -18.23 -11.54
N VAL A 206 -14.76 -17.37 -11.19
CA VAL A 206 -14.33 -17.20 -9.79
C VAL A 206 -15.23 -16.25 -9.01
N VAL A 207 -15.75 -15.19 -9.65
CA VAL A 207 -16.70 -14.27 -8.99
C VAL A 207 -18.07 -14.93 -8.78
N GLU A 208 -18.53 -15.75 -9.72
CA GLU A 208 -19.74 -16.58 -9.55
C GLU A 208 -19.62 -17.56 -8.38
N GLN A 209 -18.41 -18.01 -8.08
CA GLN A 209 -18.12 -18.91 -6.98
C GLN A 209 -17.93 -18.18 -5.65
N GLY A 210 -17.88 -16.84 -5.64
CA GLY A 210 -17.90 -16.02 -4.44
C GLY A 210 -16.59 -15.33 -4.09
N PHE A 211 -15.72 -15.04 -5.06
CA PHE A 211 -14.58 -14.15 -4.81
C PHE A 211 -15.05 -12.74 -4.43
N ASP A 212 -14.59 -12.26 -3.27
CA ASP A 212 -14.81 -10.89 -2.80
C ASP A 212 -13.84 -9.89 -3.44
N GLU A 213 -12.69 -10.36 -3.93
CA GLU A 213 -11.63 -9.51 -4.47
C GLU A 213 -10.72 -10.27 -5.43
N ILE A 214 -10.21 -9.59 -6.46
CA ILE A 214 -9.19 -10.10 -7.37
C ILE A 214 -7.93 -9.26 -7.22
N GLN A 215 -6.80 -9.95 -7.06
CA GLN A 215 -5.48 -9.32 -7.01
C GLN A 215 -4.79 -9.34 -8.37
N HIS A 216 -4.07 -8.25 -8.65
CA HIS A 216 -3.31 -7.95 -9.85
C HIS A 216 -4.19 -7.69 -11.07
N ILE A 217 -4.06 -6.48 -11.62
CA ILE A 217 -4.75 -6.07 -12.86
C ILE A 217 -4.46 -7.02 -14.03
N HIS A 218 -3.28 -7.63 -14.02
CA HIS A 218 -2.89 -8.64 -14.99
C HIS A 218 -3.87 -9.82 -15.10
N GLN A 219 -4.45 -10.26 -13.97
CA GLN A 219 -5.42 -11.36 -13.95
C GLN A 219 -6.69 -11.01 -14.72
N LEU A 220 -7.09 -9.74 -14.70
CA LEU A 220 -8.26 -9.25 -15.43
C LEU A 220 -7.96 -9.14 -16.93
N LEU A 221 -6.74 -8.76 -17.30
CA LEU A 221 -6.35 -8.70 -18.72
C LEU A 221 -6.33 -10.08 -19.37
N LEU A 222 -5.91 -11.11 -18.62
CA LEU A 222 -5.89 -12.48 -19.10
C LEU A 222 -7.29 -12.99 -19.43
N ASP A 223 -8.33 -12.52 -18.74
CA ASP A 223 -9.72 -12.95 -18.96
C ASP A 223 -10.16 -12.84 -20.43
N PHE A 224 -9.67 -11.81 -21.13
CA PHE A 224 -9.97 -11.56 -22.54
C PHE A 224 -9.20 -12.44 -23.52
N LEU A 225 -8.19 -13.19 -23.05
CA LEU A 225 -7.20 -13.88 -23.88
C LEU A 225 -7.11 -15.37 -23.61
N VAL A 226 -7.45 -15.81 -22.39
CA VAL A 226 -7.33 -17.21 -22.00
C VAL A 226 -8.47 -18.06 -22.53
N THR A 227 -8.14 -19.29 -22.90
CA THR A 227 -9.09 -20.36 -23.18
C THR A 227 -9.09 -21.36 -22.03
N PRO A 228 -10.07 -22.31 -21.98
CA PRO A 228 -10.05 -23.39 -20.99
C PRO A 228 -8.80 -24.28 -21.00
N THR A 229 -7.92 -24.15 -22.01
CA THR A 229 -6.65 -24.89 -22.14
C THR A 229 -5.42 -24.01 -21.91
N THR A 230 -5.59 -22.71 -21.65
CA THR A 230 -4.47 -21.79 -21.43
C THR A 230 -3.94 -21.92 -20.00
N ASP A 231 -2.66 -22.27 -19.87
CA ASP A 231 -1.99 -22.36 -18.57
C ASP A 231 -1.37 -21.01 -18.18
N THR A 232 -1.89 -20.41 -17.11
CA THR A 232 -1.46 -19.10 -16.61
C THR A 232 -0.51 -19.20 -15.41
N ARG A 233 0.09 -20.36 -15.16
CA ARG A 233 1.06 -20.55 -14.06
C ARG A 233 2.48 -20.14 -14.43
N ALA A 234 2.80 -20.15 -15.73
CA ALA A 234 4.12 -19.83 -16.24
C ALA A 234 4.27 -18.33 -16.59
N VAL A 235 5.51 -17.89 -16.78
CA VAL A 235 5.87 -16.48 -17.06
C VAL A 235 5.26 -15.96 -18.37
N GLU A 236 4.92 -16.87 -19.29
CA GLU A 236 4.28 -16.62 -20.58
C GLU A 236 2.97 -15.84 -20.45
N ARG A 237 2.28 -15.95 -19.31
CA ARG A 237 1.09 -15.16 -19.01
C ARG A 237 1.32 -13.65 -19.16
N PHE A 238 2.51 -13.15 -18.84
CA PHE A 238 2.84 -11.73 -18.95
C PHE A 238 3.16 -11.31 -20.40
N ARG A 239 3.59 -12.25 -21.25
CA ARG A 239 3.84 -12.00 -22.68
C ARG A 239 2.55 -11.96 -23.48
N LEU A 240 1.61 -12.84 -23.14
CA LEU A 240 0.36 -13.04 -23.89
C LEU A 240 -0.42 -11.74 -24.14
N PRO A 241 -0.66 -10.86 -23.15
CA PRO A 241 -1.34 -9.57 -23.38
C PRO A 241 -0.59 -8.63 -24.31
N ALA A 242 0.74 -8.66 -24.31
CA ALA A 242 1.54 -7.82 -25.19
C ALA A 242 1.48 -8.34 -26.62
N ASP A 243 1.64 -9.65 -26.80
CA ASP A 243 1.63 -10.32 -28.11
C ASP A 243 0.24 -10.27 -28.77
N LYS A 244 -0.82 -10.30 -27.96
CA LYS A 244 -2.22 -10.21 -28.41
C LYS A 244 -2.84 -8.82 -28.19
N ARG A 245 -2.01 -7.78 -27.97
CA ARG A 245 -2.47 -6.41 -27.64
C ARG A 245 -3.49 -5.84 -28.64
N ALA A 246 -3.38 -6.18 -29.93
CA ALA A 246 -4.33 -5.76 -30.95
C ALA A 246 -5.75 -6.28 -30.70
N GLY A 247 -5.89 -7.42 -30.02
CA GLY A 247 -7.18 -7.98 -29.58
C GLY A 247 -7.70 -7.40 -28.26
N LEU A 248 -6.90 -6.61 -27.54
CA LEU A 248 -7.31 -5.91 -26.33
C LEU A 248 -7.92 -4.55 -26.70
N ASP A 249 -9.11 -4.59 -27.30
CA ASP A 249 -9.93 -3.42 -27.53
C ASP A 249 -10.85 -3.18 -26.34
N PHE A 250 -10.56 -2.16 -25.53
CA PHE A 250 -11.33 -1.83 -24.34
C PHE A 250 -12.62 -1.05 -24.62
N ASP A 251 -12.86 -0.71 -25.87
CA ASP A 251 -14.13 -0.16 -26.34
C ASP A 251 -15.01 -1.28 -26.94
N SER A 252 -14.48 -2.50 -27.10
CA SER A 252 -15.24 -3.66 -27.54
C SER A 252 -16.16 -4.22 -26.43
N ARG A 253 -17.27 -4.83 -26.84
CA ARG A 253 -18.34 -5.34 -25.95
C ARG A 253 -17.89 -6.21 -24.76
N PRO A 254 -16.86 -7.08 -24.87
CA PRO A 254 -16.34 -7.83 -23.73
C PRO A 254 -15.95 -6.98 -22.52
N VAL A 255 -15.46 -5.75 -22.72
CA VAL A 255 -15.03 -4.90 -21.60
C VAL A 255 -16.21 -4.28 -20.83
N PRO A 256 -17.22 -3.67 -21.46
CA PRO A 256 -18.46 -3.31 -20.79
C PRO A 256 -19.15 -4.50 -20.11
N ASP A 257 -19.14 -5.69 -20.72
CA ASP A 257 -19.72 -6.89 -20.10
C ASP A 257 -18.95 -7.29 -18.83
N PHE A 258 -17.61 -7.26 -18.86
CA PHE A 258 -16.75 -7.47 -17.70
C PHE A 258 -16.96 -6.43 -16.60
N ILE A 259 -17.11 -5.16 -16.97
CA ILE A 259 -17.41 -4.07 -16.05
C ILE A 259 -18.77 -4.29 -15.39
N ALA A 260 -19.79 -4.68 -16.16
CA ALA A 260 -21.12 -4.97 -15.65
C ALA A 260 -21.11 -6.17 -14.69
N LEU A 261 -20.33 -7.21 -15.02
CA LEU A 261 -20.08 -8.35 -14.13
C LEU A 261 -19.44 -7.89 -12.81
N SER A 262 -18.36 -7.12 -12.89
CA SER A 262 -17.65 -6.57 -11.72
C SER A 262 -18.58 -5.71 -10.86
N GLY A 263 -19.42 -4.90 -11.50
CA GLY A 263 -20.46 -4.10 -10.82
C GLY A 263 -21.57 -4.95 -10.19
N ARG A 264 -21.96 -6.07 -10.81
CA ARG A 264 -22.98 -6.99 -10.27
C ARG A 264 -22.52 -7.69 -9.00
N TYR A 265 -21.29 -8.20 -9.01
CA TYR A 265 -20.74 -8.94 -7.87
C TYR A 265 -20.09 -8.01 -6.83
N GLN A 266 -19.85 -6.74 -7.18
CA GLN A 266 -19.11 -5.78 -6.35
C GLN A 266 -17.75 -6.34 -5.90
N THR A 267 -17.12 -7.13 -6.77
CA THR A 267 -15.81 -7.70 -6.54
C THR A 267 -14.78 -6.57 -6.53
N VAL A 268 -14.01 -6.50 -5.45
CA VAL A 268 -12.97 -5.49 -5.27
C VAL A 268 -11.78 -5.81 -6.16
N ILE A 269 -11.15 -4.79 -6.75
CA ILE A 269 -9.92 -4.96 -7.51
C ILE A 269 -8.76 -4.31 -6.76
N ASP A 270 -7.73 -5.13 -6.52
CA ASP A 270 -6.42 -4.72 -6.04
C ASP A 270 -5.46 -4.74 -7.24
N PRO A 271 -5.24 -3.61 -7.93
CA PRO A 271 -4.66 -3.62 -9.25
C PRO A 271 -3.15 -3.87 -9.24
N THR A 272 -2.45 -3.48 -8.16
CA THR A 272 -0.99 -3.60 -8.01
C THR A 272 -0.26 -3.14 -9.28
N LEU A 273 -0.55 -1.92 -9.73
CA LEU A 273 0.09 -1.32 -10.91
C LEU A 273 1.60 -1.19 -10.72
N ASP A 274 2.02 -0.93 -9.48
CA ASP A 274 3.41 -0.80 -9.06
C ASP A 274 4.22 -2.06 -9.39
N THR A 275 3.83 -3.23 -8.84
CA THR A 275 4.51 -4.48 -9.19
C THR A 275 4.45 -4.73 -10.69
N PHE A 276 3.32 -4.46 -11.35
CA PHE A 276 3.17 -4.72 -12.79
C PHE A 276 4.09 -3.85 -13.67
N ASP A 277 4.68 -2.77 -13.17
CA ASP A 277 5.66 -1.95 -13.90
C ASP A 277 6.86 -2.76 -14.42
N PHE A 278 7.18 -3.89 -13.76
CA PHE A 278 8.30 -4.75 -14.13
C PHE A 278 8.27 -5.19 -15.61
N ILE A 279 7.09 -5.29 -16.24
CA ILE A 279 6.95 -5.77 -17.63
C ILE A 279 7.55 -4.82 -18.66
N GLN A 280 7.79 -3.56 -18.31
CA GLN A 280 8.30 -2.52 -19.22
C GLN A 280 9.70 -2.00 -18.86
N GLN A 281 10.29 -2.47 -17.75
CA GLN A 281 11.61 -2.05 -17.29
C GLN A 281 12.73 -2.90 -17.91
N ARG A 282 13.73 -2.25 -18.51
CA ARG A 282 14.98 -2.90 -18.94
C ARG A 282 16.11 -2.69 -17.95
N ASP A 283 17.11 -3.55 -18.01
CA ASP A 283 18.36 -3.37 -17.27
C ASP A 283 18.96 -1.97 -17.51
N GLY A 284 19.30 -1.29 -16.42
CA GLY A 284 19.83 0.08 -16.39
C GLY A 284 18.75 1.16 -16.27
N GLU A 285 17.51 0.88 -16.67
CA GLU A 285 16.37 1.80 -16.52
C GLU A 285 15.91 1.82 -15.06
N MET A 286 15.62 3.00 -14.53
CA MET A 286 15.08 3.14 -13.17
C MET A 286 13.62 2.68 -13.14
N SER A 287 13.26 1.84 -12.17
CA SER A 287 11.86 1.48 -11.88
C SER A 287 11.00 2.74 -11.75
N ALA A 288 9.94 2.84 -12.56
CA ALA A 288 9.11 4.03 -12.62
C ALA A 288 8.44 4.37 -11.27
N PRO A 289 7.86 3.40 -10.52
CA PRO A 289 7.25 3.71 -9.23
C PRO A 289 8.23 4.26 -8.18
N CYS A 290 9.52 3.94 -8.29
CA CYS A 290 10.54 4.40 -7.34
C CYS A 290 11.29 5.66 -7.82
N ALA A 291 11.10 6.08 -9.08
CA ALA A 291 11.93 7.11 -9.71
C ALA A 291 11.91 8.45 -8.96
N ALA A 292 10.76 8.84 -8.40
CA ALA A 292 10.61 10.11 -7.67
C ALA A 292 11.41 10.17 -6.36
N VAL A 293 11.80 9.02 -5.80
CA VAL A 293 12.53 8.94 -4.52
C VAL A 293 13.92 8.34 -4.66
N ALA A 294 14.28 7.84 -5.85
CA ALA A 294 15.50 7.08 -6.07
C ALA A 294 16.78 7.80 -5.61
N ASP A 295 16.91 9.10 -5.87
CA ASP A 295 18.08 9.90 -5.49
C ASP A 295 18.24 10.09 -3.97
N HIS A 296 17.21 9.75 -3.19
CA HIS A 296 17.23 9.77 -1.73
C HIS A 296 17.51 8.39 -1.10
N LEU A 297 17.66 7.34 -1.92
CA LEU A 297 17.91 5.98 -1.45
C LEU A 297 19.40 5.66 -1.44
N PRO A 298 19.86 4.71 -0.61
CA PRO A 298 21.23 4.22 -0.63
C PRO A 298 21.66 3.71 -2.03
N PRO A 299 22.93 3.88 -2.45
CA PRO A 299 23.38 3.51 -3.80
C PRO A 299 23.18 2.03 -4.17
N ASP A 300 23.21 1.12 -3.20
CA ASP A 300 22.93 -0.30 -3.38
C ASP A 300 21.45 -0.56 -3.70
N ILE A 301 20.53 0.14 -3.04
CA ILE A 301 19.10 0.11 -3.36
C ILE A 301 18.86 0.72 -4.74
N GLN A 302 19.46 1.86 -5.06
CA GLN A 302 19.35 2.48 -6.38
C GLN A 302 19.82 1.55 -7.50
N ARG A 303 20.87 0.76 -7.26
CA ARG A 303 21.35 -0.25 -8.22
C ARG A 303 20.34 -1.37 -8.40
N GLY A 304 19.75 -1.86 -7.31
CA GLY A 304 18.70 -2.90 -7.35
C GLY A 304 17.48 -2.43 -8.15
N LEU A 305 17.07 -1.17 -7.99
CA LEU A 305 15.96 -0.56 -8.72
C LEU A 305 16.21 -0.37 -10.22
N ARG A 306 17.40 -0.72 -10.73
CA ARG A 306 17.75 -0.68 -12.16
C ARG A 306 17.88 -2.06 -12.80
N VAL A 307 17.58 -3.13 -12.06
CA VAL A 307 17.59 -4.48 -12.59
C VAL A 307 16.25 -4.76 -13.26
N GLY A 308 16.25 -5.14 -14.53
CA GLY A 308 15.06 -5.57 -15.23
C GLY A 308 14.68 -6.99 -14.80
N GLU A 309 13.45 -7.19 -14.36
CA GLU A 309 12.96 -8.51 -13.90
C GLU A 309 12.35 -9.34 -15.04
N PHE A 310 12.19 -8.74 -16.22
CA PHE A 310 11.55 -9.37 -17.37
C PHE A 310 12.40 -9.23 -18.64
N PRO A 311 12.57 -10.30 -19.43
CA PRO A 311 13.40 -10.24 -20.62
C PRO A 311 12.73 -9.42 -21.72
N ILE A 312 13.37 -8.30 -22.07
CA ILE A 312 12.96 -7.37 -23.13
C ILE A 312 14.16 -7.23 -24.09
N PRO A 313 14.24 -8.07 -25.14
CA PRO A 313 15.46 -8.25 -25.92
C PRO A 313 15.76 -7.09 -26.90
N ASP A 314 14.75 -6.34 -27.30
CA ASP A 314 14.85 -5.32 -28.34
C ASP A 314 13.88 -4.15 -28.10
N ASP A 315 14.13 -3.05 -28.81
CA ASP A 315 13.38 -1.80 -28.66
C ASP A 315 11.91 -1.94 -29.10
N ALA A 316 11.63 -2.77 -30.12
CA ALA A 316 10.28 -3.03 -30.58
C ALA A 316 9.44 -3.76 -29.51
N THR A 317 10.07 -4.68 -28.78
CA THR A 317 9.46 -5.38 -27.65
C THR A 317 9.27 -4.44 -26.46
N ALA A 318 10.25 -3.56 -26.19
CA ALA A 318 10.12 -2.53 -25.16
C ALA A 318 8.94 -1.58 -25.44
N GLU A 319 8.80 -1.11 -26.68
CA GLU A 319 7.68 -0.27 -27.11
C GLU A 319 6.34 -0.99 -26.95
N ARG A 320 6.27 -2.27 -27.35
CA ARG A 320 5.07 -3.11 -27.19
C ARG A 320 4.65 -3.22 -25.73
N TYR A 321 5.58 -3.45 -24.81
CA TYR A 321 5.28 -3.56 -23.37
C TYR A 321 4.92 -2.22 -22.73
N ARG A 322 5.61 -1.12 -23.06
CA ARG A 322 5.22 0.23 -22.60
C ARG A 322 3.81 0.59 -23.05
N ALA A 323 3.49 0.27 -24.29
CA ALA A 323 2.17 0.52 -24.86
C ALA A 323 1.07 -0.42 -24.31
N LEU A 324 1.45 -1.61 -23.80
CA LEU A 324 0.56 -2.45 -22.99
C LEU A 324 0.37 -1.82 -21.61
N HIS A 325 1.45 -1.49 -20.89
CA HIS A 325 1.38 -0.91 -19.55
C HIS A 325 0.48 0.34 -19.51
N ALA A 326 0.63 1.26 -20.48
CA ALA A 326 -0.25 2.43 -20.59
C ALA A 326 -1.74 2.06 -20.77
N LYS A 327 -2.05 1.00 -21.54
CA LYS A 327 -3.42 0.48 -21.66
C LYS A 327 -3.92 -0.06 -20.32
N VAL A 328 -3.08 -0.79 -19.57
CA VAL A 328 -3.42 -1.36 -18.27
C VAL A 328 -3.78 -0.26 -17.26
N VAL A 329 -2.98 0.81 -17.22
CA VAL A 329 -3.28 1.99 -16.38
C VAL A 329 -4.61 2.63 -16.77
N ASP A 330 -4.90 2.83 -18.05
CA ASP A 330 -6.21 3.34 -18.51
C ASP A 330 -7.37 2.42 -18.10
N PHE A 331 -7.18 1.10 -18.17
CA PHE A 331 -8.20 0.11 -17.79
C PHE A 331 -8.59 0.21 -16.32
N VAL A 332 -7.63 0.41 -15.41
CA VAL A 332 -7.92 0.68 -13.98
C VAL A 332 -8.80 1.93 -13.83
N GLY A 333 -8.51 2.98 -14.60
CA GLY A 333 -9.33 4.19 -14.64
C GLY A 333 -10.76 3.93 -15.10
N ARG A 334 -10.93 3.09 -16.12
CA ARG A 334 -12.25 2.68 -16.64
C ARG A 334 -13.03 1.89 -15.60
N LEU A 335 -12.40 0.92 -14.93
CA LEU A 335 -13.02 0.14 -13.85
C LEU A 335 -13.52 1.07 -12.73
N TYR A 336 -12.68 2.00 -12.28
CA TYR A 336 -13.07 2.95 -11.23
C TYR A 336 -14.24 3.85 -11.66
N ARG A 337 -14.19 4.43 -12.87
CA ARG A 337 -15.26 5.28 -13.40
C ARG A 337 -16.60 4.54 -13.54
N ALA A 338 -16.54 3.22 -13.75
CA ALA A 338 -17.73 2.38 -13.80
C ALA A 338 -18.25 1.94 -12.42
N GLY A 339 -17.62 2.38 -11.32
CA GLY A 339 -18.05 2.07 -9.96
C GLY A 339 -17.53 0.74 -9.41
N VAL A 340 -16.53 0.14 -10.04
CA VAL A 340 -15.86 -1.05 -9.48
C VAL A 340 -15.03 -0.62 -8.26
N PRO A 341 -15.19 -1.25 -7.09
CA PRO A 341 -14.40 -0.90 -5.90
C PRO A 341 -12.91 -1.18 -6.12
N LEU A 342 -12.08 -0.17 -5.87
CA LEU A 342 -10.61 -0.30 -5.91
C LEU A 342 -10.00 -0.18 -4.52
N VAL A 343 -8.90 -0.91 -4.31
CA VAL A 343 -8.00 -0.75 -3.15
C VAL A 343 -6.56 -0.48 -3.63
N ALA A 344 -5.74 0.11 -2.77
CA ALA A 344 -4.32 0.32 -3.07
C ALA A 344 -3.49 -0.80 -2.44
N GLY A 345 -2.87 -1.61 -3.28
CA GLY A 345 -1.91 -2.63 -2.88
C GLY A 345 -0.69 -2.57 -3.80
N THR A 346 0.49 -2.81 -3.24
CA THR A 346 1.75 -2.63 -4.00
C THR A 346 2.30 -3.94 -4.55
N ASP A 347 2.30 -4.98 -3.73
CA ASP A 347 3.02 -6.24 -3.93
C ASP A 347 4.53 -6.04 -4.23
N ALA A 348 5.11 -5.02 -3.62
CA ALA A 348 6.46 -4.56 -3.92
C ALA A 348 7.17 -3.96 -2.67
N CYS A 349 8.13 -3.07 -2.88
CA CYS A 349 9.02 -2.59 -1.82
C CYS A 349 8.31 -1.76 -0.74
N ALA A 350 8.15 -2.37 0.45
CA ALA A 350 7.55 -1.73 1.61
C ALA A 350 8.13 -0.34 1.93
N GLY A 351 7.25 0.63 2.18
CA GLY A 351 7.61 2.00 2.49
C GLY A 351 8.02 2.87 1.31
N ILE A 352 8.09 2.33 0.09
CA ILE A 352 8.47 3.08 -1.11
C ILE A 352 7.33 3.07 -2.13
N THR A 353 6.84 1.89 -2.47
CA THR A 353 6.03 1.66 -3.67
C THR A 353 4.56 2.10 -3.54
N LEU A 354 4.04 2.28 -2.32
CA LEU A 354 2.66 2.77 -2.19
C LEU A 354 2.47 4.14 -2.84
N ALA A 355 3.46 5.02 -2.74
CA ALA A 355 3.40 6.31 -3.43
C ALA A 355 3.34 6.15 -4.97
N GLY A 356 4.09 5.17 -5.51
CA GLY A 356 4.07 4.81 -6.93
C GLY A 356 2.71 4.29 -7.37
N GLU A 357 2.12 3.34 -6.61
CA GLU A 357 0.76 2.82 -6.85
C GLU A 357 -0.28 3.95 -6.91
N LEU A 358 -0.22 4.88 -5.96
CA LEU A 358 -1.12 6.04 -5.93
C LEU A 358 -0.88 6.99 -7.10
N ALA A 359 0.38 7.20 -7.52
CA ALA A 359 0.71 7.98 -8.71
C ALA A 359 0.14 7.33 -9.99
N PHE A 360 0.20 6.00 -10.10
CA PHE A 360 -0.42 5.29 -11.22
C PHE A 360 -1.95 5.40 -11.21
N CYS A 361 -2.59 5.40 -10.04
CA CYS A 361 -4.02 5.68 -9.95
C CYS A 361 -4.36 7.10 -10.45
N VAL A 362 -3.54 8.11 -10.14
CA VAL A 362 -3.71 9.46 -10.71
C VAL A 362 -3.51 9.44 -12.23
N GLN A 363 -2.49 8.73 -12.73
CA GLN A 363 -2.25 8.57 -14.16
C GLN A 363 -3.42 7.86 -14.88
N ALA A 364 -4.12 6.96 -14.20
CA ALA A 364 -5.36 6.32 -14.68
C ALA A 364 -6.56 7.31 -14.78
N GLY A 365 -6.38 8.55 -14.35
CA GLY A 365 -7.36 9.63 -14.43
C GLY A 365 -8.21 9.79 -13.17
N LEU A 366 -7.81 9.22 -12.04
CA LEU A 366 -8.49 9.46 -10.76
C LEU A 366 -8.02 10.78 -10.16
N ALA A 367 -8.95 11.53 -9.56
CA ALA A 367 -8.59 12.74 -8.82
C ALA A 367 -7.79 12.38 -7.55
N PRO A 368 -6.83 13.21 -7.10
CA PRO A 368 -6.04 12.93 -5.90
C PRO A 368 -6.88 12.57 -4.65
N ARG A 369 -8.04 13.22 -4.46
CA ARG A 369 -8.97 12.89 -3.36
C ARG A 369 -9.50 11.46 -3.43
N GLN A 370 -9.77 10.95 -4.63
CA GLN A 370 -10.27 9.59 -4.86
C GLN A 370 -9.18 8.57 -4.58
N VAL A 371 -7.95 8.87 -5.01
CA VAL A 371 -6.77 8.04 -4.73
C VAL A 371 -6.50 7.95 -3.23
N LEU A 372 -6.60 9.07 -2.50
CA LEU A 372 -6.50 9.05 -1.04
C LEU A 372 -7.63 8.24 -0.40
N GLN A 373 -8.86 8.32 -0.92
CA GLN A 373 -9.98 7.50 -0.43
C GLN A 373 -9.71 5.99 -0.63
N ILE A 374 -9.14 5.60 -1.78
CA ILE A 374 -8.73 4.22 -2.08
C ILE A 374 -7.72 3.73 -1.03
N ALA A 375 -6.70 4.55 -0.74
CA ALA A 375 -5.64 4.21 0.21
C ALA A 375 -6.04 4.34 1.69
N THR A 376 -7.20 4.90 2.01
CA THR A 376 -7.64 5.14 3.40
C THR A 376 -8.97 4.45 3.67
N LEU A 377 -10.09 5.08 3.28
CA LEU A 377 -11.44 4.60 3.56
C LEU A 377 -11.69 3.20 2.96
N ASN A 378 -11.34 2.99 1.69
CA ASN A 378 -11.53 1.69 1.05
C ASN A 378 -10.62 0.65 1.69
N GLY A 379 -9.35 0.99 1.92
CA GLY A 379 -8.41 0.14 2.65
C GLY A 379 -8.95 -0.32 4.00
N ALA A 380 -9.46 0.61 4.81
CA ALA A 380 -10.06 0.31 6.11
C ALA A 380 -11.37 -0.49 6.00
N THR A 381 -12.17 -0.25 4.97
CA THR A 381 -13.41 -0.99 4.71
C THR A 381 -13.11 -2.45 4.36
N HIS A 382 -12.18 -2.69 3.44
CA HIS A 382 -11.87 -4.01 2.92
C HIS A 382 -10.98 -4.83 3.85
N THR A 383 -10.25 -4.18 4.76
CA THR A 383 -9.56 -4.84 5.88
C THR A 383 -10.37 -4.92 7.16
N ARG A 384 -11.58 -4.32 7.20
CA ARG A 384 -12.46 -4.23 8.39
C ARG A 384 -11.83 -3.55 9.59
N THR A 385 -11.03 -2.51 9.35
CA THR A 385 -10.33 -1.73 10.39
C THR A 385 -10.95 -0.35 10.63
N LEU A 386 -12.12 -0.03 10.04
CA LEU A 386 -12.85 1.23 10.24
C LEU A 386 -13.11 1.60 11.71
N ALA A 387 -13.19 0.62 12.62
CA ALA A 387 -13.35 0.85 14.05
C ALA A 387 -12.03 1.08 14.81
N VAL A 388 -10.88 0.84 14.17
CA VAL A 388 -9.54 0.81 14.78
C VAL A 388 -8.73 2.09 14.45
N SER A 389 -9.20 2.93 13.52
CA SER A 389 -8.54 4.19 13.15
C SER A 389 -8.62 5.30 14.21
N ALA A 390 -9.31 5.06 15.33
CA ALA A 390 -9.21 5.91 16.50
C ALA A 390 -7.96 5.53 17.31
N TRP A 391 -6.81 6.13 16.97
CA TRP A 391 -5.67 6.18 17.88
C TRP A 391 -6.16 6.70 19.25
N PRO A 392 -5.75 6.14 20.41
CA PRO A 392 -6.32 6.50 21.72
C PRO A 392 -6.20 7.97 22.16
N CYS A 393 -5.58 8.84 21.38
CA CYS A 393 -5.42 10.25 21.72
C CYS A 393 -6.58 11.10 21.19
N GLN A 394 -7.80 10.83 21.67
CA GLN A 394 -8.95 11.77 21.77
C GLN A 394 -10.23 11.01 22.17
N ARG A 395 -10.26 10.47 23.40
CA ARG A 395 -11.55 10.26 24.08
C ARG A 395 -12.02 11.61 24.63
N GLY A 396 -12.53 12.44 23.74
CA GLY A 396 -13.15 13.72 24.06
C GLY A 396 -14.07 14.12 22.91
N GLN A 397 -15.34 13.68 23.01
CA GLN A 397 -16.48 14.18 22.24
C GLN A 397 -16.24 14.44 20.74
N ALA A 398 -16.34 13.40 19.90
CA ALA A 398 -16.61 13.58 18.48
C ALA A 398 -17.72 12.62 18.06
N GLY A 399 -18.84 13.18 17.60
CA GLY A 399 -19.99 12.44 17.10
C GLY A 399 -19.64 11.60 15.85
N ARG A 400 -20.54 10.68 15.51
CA ARG A 400 -20.43 9.81 14.33
C ARG A 400 -20.08 10.64 13.07
N PRO A 401 -19.07 10.25 12.28
CA PRO A 401 -18.80 10.93 11.03
C PRO A 401 -19.96 10.70 10.04
N ASP A 402 -20.50 11.80 9.51
CA ASP A 402 -21.49 11.81 8.43
C ASP A 402 -20.79 11.48 7.11
N ALA A 403 -21.22 10.40 6.46
CA ALA A 403 -20.65 9.90 5.21
C ALA A 403 -20.92 10.80 3.98
N ARG A 404 -21.52 11.99 4.17
CA ARG A 404 -21.88 12.93 3.09
C ARG A 404 -20.95 14.14 2.94
N ARG A 405 -19.82 14.17 3.65
CA ARG A 405 -18.79 15.21 3.47
C ARG A 405 -17.44 14.59 3.10
N TRP A 406 -17.36 14.07 1.88
CA TRP A 406 -16.11 13.83 1.15
C TRP A 406 -16.30 14.20 -0.31
#